data_AF-Q5ZZW1-F1
#
_entry.id   AF-Q5ZZW1-F1
#
_cell.length_a   1.000
_cell.length_b   1.000
_cell.length_c   1.000
_cell.angle_alpha   90.00
_cell.angle_beta   90.00
_cell.angle_gamma   90.00
#
_symmetry.space_group_name_H-M   'P 1'
#
loop_
_entity.id
_entity.type
_entity.pdbx_description
1 polymer ?
#
loop_
_entity_poly.entity_id
_entity_poly.type
_entity_poly.pdbx_seq_one_letter_code
_entity_poly.pdbx_strand_id
1 'polypeptide(L)'
;MNWKKTINFDVFPKNIREKLTNYQLISCGYHNCSFLGFFKNHKVQIRIAINNFVNWKNEENFIRNNPNFFFYTKGNFIKKWIEGEILSPKNLETNLQKLFFAVLEFHMQKNEKIAKFDWNVSEIIDKKYIKLVQKYQFDQLVISHNDLQFKNIITSDKHVFLLDFEWVRLNNPYFDYVCLYINLGISPEKIIEFFNLETEKFNDFVYLVNVFTNFWNKKFYNK
;
A
#
# COMPACT_ATOMS: atom_id res chain seq x y z
N MET A 1 -19.70 -15.74 9.21
CA MET A 1 -19.33 -16.07 7.81
C MET A 1 -18.22 -17.11 7.88
N ASN A 2 -18.41 -18.29 7.27
CA ASN A 2 -17.54 -19.45 7.45
C ASN A 2 -16.40 -19.40 6.39
N TRP A 3 -15.28 -18.73 6.69
CA TRP A 3 -14.19 -18.48 5.72
C TRP A 3 -13.22 -19.67 5.58
N LYS A 4 -13.71 -20.91 5.55
CA LYS A 4 -12.92 -22.05 5.06
C LYS A 4 -13.09 -22.18 3.54
N LYS A 5 -12.75 -21.13 2.79
CA LYS A 5 -12.35 -21.35 1.39
C LYS A 5 -11.01 -22.07 1.47
N THR A 6 -10.94 -23.30 0.97
CA THR A 6 -9.69 -24.04 0.83
C THR A 6 -8.73 -23.17 0.02
N ILE A 7 -7.68 -22.67 0.67
CA ILE A 7 -6.71 -21.80 0.00
C ILE A 7 -5.98 -22.66 -1.02
N ASN A 8 -6.19 -22.38 -2.30
CA ASN A 8 -5.69 -23.21 -3.38
C ASN A 8 -4.44 -22.58 -4.02
N PHE A 9 -3.32 -23.30 -3.97
CA PHE A 9 -2.06 -22.90 -4.60
C PHE A 9 -2.06 -23.12 -6.14
N ASP A 10 -3.14 -23.66 -6.71
CA ASP A 10 -3.33 -23.80 -8.17
C ASP A 10 -3.41 -22.46 -8.91
N VAL A 11 -3.47 -21.34 -8.18
CA VAL A 11 -3.25 -20.00 -8.75
C VAL A 11 -1.85 -19.82 -9.34
N PHE A 12 -0.89 -20.65 -8.92
CA PHE A 12 0.46 -20.69 -9.46
C PHE A 12 0.58 -21.80 -10.52
N PRO A 13 1.27 -21.56 -11.65
CA PRO A 13 1.60 -22.61 -12.61
C PRO A 13 2.30 -23.80 -11.94
N LYS A 14 2.03 -25.02 -12.42
CA LYS A 14 2.56 -26.27 -11.83
C LYS A 14 4.07 -26.23 -11.60
N ASN A 15 4.84 -25.77 -12.59
CA ASN A 15 6.31 -25.65 -12.53
C ASN A 15 6.84 -24.59 -11.53
N ILE A 16 5.97 -23.70 -11.03
CA ILE A 16 6.26 -22.75 -9.96
C ILE A 16 5.83 -23.36 -8.62
N ARG A 17 4.61 -23.90 -8.55
CA ARG A 17 4.03 -24.51 -7.35
C ARG A 17 4.88 -25.66 -6.80
N GLU A 18 5.40 -26.54 -7.66
CA GLU A 18 6.26 -27.67 -7.27
C GLU A 18 7.59 -27.26 -6.63
N LYS A 19 8.00 -25.99 -6.77
CA LYS A 19 9.23 -25.45 -6.16
C LYS A 19 8.98 -24.77 -4.82
N LEU A 20 7.72 -24.67 -4.38
CA LEU A 20 7.35 -24.15 -3.08
C LEU A 20 7.43 -25.27 -2.04
N THR A 21 8.11 -25.01 -0.93
CA THR A 21 8.28 -25.98 0.15
C THR A 21 8.09 -25.32 1.51
N ASN A 22 7.80 -26.13 2.53
CA ASN A 22 7.78 -25.75 3.95
C ASN A 22 7.03 -24.44 4.23
N TYR A 23 5.84 -24.28 3.65
CA TYR A 23 5.04 -23.07 3.81
C TYR A 23 4.02 -23.18 4.94
N GLN A 24 3.85 -22.08 5.67
CA GLN A 24 2.90 -21.93 6.77
C GLN A 24 2.11 -20.64 6.62
N LEU A 25 0.84 -20.66 7.04
CA LEU A 25 -0.01 -19.48 7.00
C LEU A 25 0.49 -18.44 8.01
N ILE A 26 0.68 -17.20 7.55
CA ILE A 26 0.99 -16.04 8.41
C ILE A 26 -0.32 -15.35 8.79
N SER A 27 -1.15 -15.04 7.79
CA SER A 27 -2.39 -14.29 7.97
C SER A 27 -3.34 -14.50 6.79
N CYS A 28 -4.64 -14.35 7.05
CA CYS A 28 -5.67 -14.25 6.02
C CYS A 28 -6.57 -13.07 6.35
N GLY A 29 -6.64 -12.10 5.43
CA GLY A 29 -7.53 -10.95 5.52
C GLY A 29 -8.71 -11.05 4.55
N TYR A 30 -9.35 -9.91 4.29
CA TYR A 30 -10.44 -9.79 3.31
C TYR A 30 -9.96 -9.86 1.84
N HIS A 31 -8.71 -9.47 1.59
CA HIS A 31 -8.18 -9.31 0.22
C HIS A 31 -7.29 -10.45 -0.23
N ASN A 32 -6.56 -11.04 0.70
CA ASN A 32 -5.57 -12.06 0.41
C ASN A 32 -5.27 -12.92 1.64
N CYS A 33 -4.63 -14.07 1.39
CA CYS A 33 -3.95 -14.87 2.39
C CYS A 33 -2.45 -14.85 2.11
N SER A 34 -1.66 -14.69 3.17
CA SER A 34 -0.20 -14.63 3.13
C SER A 34 0.42 -15.81 3.87
N PHE A 35 1.43 -16.41 3.26
CA PHE A 35 2.19 -17.54 3.78
C PHE A 35 3.67 -17.22 3.81
N LEU A 36 4.39 -17.79 4.78
CA LEU A 36 5.84 -17.83 4.83
C LEU A 36 6.27 -19.21 4.34
N GLY A 37 7.21 -19.30 3.41
CA GLY A 37 7.75 -20.58 2.96
C GLY A 37 9.08 -20.43 2.24
N PHE A 38 9.41 -21.41 1.42
CA PHE A 38 10.63 -21.41 0.62
C PHE A 38 10.34 -21.59 -0.87
N PHE A 39 11.08 -20.88 -1.72
CA PHE A 39 11.07 -21.04 -3.17
C PHE A 39 12.51 -21.14 -3.66
N LYS A 40 12.90 -22.29 -4.22
CA LYS A 40 14.30 -22.57 -4.63
C LYS A 40 15.31 -22.21 -3.53
N ASN A 41 15.05 -22.67 -2.30
CA ASN A 41 15.85 -22.39 -1.09
C ASN A 41 15.89 -20.93 -0.61
N HIS A 42 15.18 -20.00 -1.25
CA HIS A 42 15.00 -18.65 -0.72
C HIS A 42 13.78 -18.60 0.20
N LYS A 43 13.92 -17.99 1.38
CA LYS A 43 12.80 -17.65 2.25
C LYS A 43 11.91 -16.63 1.53
N VAL A 44 10.61 -16.89 1.45
CA VAL A 44 9.65 -16.10 0.66
C VAL A 44 8.34 -15.85 1.40
N GLN A 45 7.72 -14.71 1.08
CA GLN A 45 6.30 -14.49 1.27
C GLN A 45 5.54 -14.97 0.03
N ILE A 46 4.46 -15.71 0.25
CA ILE A 46 3.55 -16.17 -0.81
C ILE A 46 2.19 -15.52 -0.53
N ARG A 47 1.67 -14.73 -1.48
CA ARG A 47 0.34 -14.13 -1.38
C ARG A 47 -0.60 -14.80 -2.37
N ILE A 48 -1.77 -15.19 -1.88
CA ILE A 48 -2.89 -15.68 -2.68
C ILE A 48 -4.04 -14.68 -2.54
N ALA A 49 -4.41 -14.03 -3.65
CA ALA A 49 -5.50 -13.07 -3.68
C ALA A 49 -6.86 -13.80 -3.59
N ILE A 50 -7.80 -13.21 -2.85
CA ILE A 50 -9.16 -13.78 -2.66
C ILE A 50 -10.28 -12.82 -3.10
N ASN A 51 -9.91 -11.65 -3.63
CA ASN A 51 -10.84 -10.64 -4.17
C ASN A 51 -10.56 -10.34 -5.65
N ASN A 52 -11.54 -9.73 -6.33
CA ASN A 52 -11.48 -9.37 -7.75
C ASN A 52 -11.66 -7.87 -8.02
N PHE A 53 -11.84 -7.02 -7.00
CA PHE A 53 -12.11 -5.59 -7.20
C PHE A 53 -10.85 -4.72 -7.18
N VAL A 54 -9.74 -5.24 -6.64
CA VAL A 54 -8.43 -4.57 -6.77
C VAL A 54 -7.98 -4.64 -8.23
N ASN A 55 -7.49 -3.52 -8.76
CA ASN A 55 -6.88 -3.50 -10.09
C ASN A 55 -5.45 -4.07 -10.02
N TRP A 56 -5.38 -5.40 -10.09
CA TRP A 56 -4.14 -6.18 -10.11
C TRP A 56 -3.23 -5.84 -11.29
N LYS A 57 -3.78 -5.30 -12.38
CA LYS A 57 -2.96 -4.93 -13.53
C LYS A 57 -2.03 -3.76 -13.22
N ASN A 58 -2.52 -2.80 -12.43
CA ASN A 58 -1.71 -1.67 -12.02
C ASN A 58 -0.60 -2.09 -11.04
N GLU A 59 -0.93 -2.92 -10.06
CA GLU A 59 0.09 -3.48 -9.14
C GLU A 59 1.15 -4.28 -9.93
N GLU A 60 0.73 -5.09 -10.91
CA GLU A 60 1.65 -5.78 -11.81
C GLU A 60 2.61 -4.81 -12.51
N ASN A 61 2.09 -3.70 -13.05
CA ASN A 61 2.90 -2.70 -13.73
C ASN A 61 3.94 -2.06 -12.80
N PHE A 62 3.61 -1.90 -11.51
CA PHE A 62 4.53 -1.36 -10.50
C PHE A 62 5.66 -2.33 -10.18
N ILE A 63 5.33 -3.58 -9.89
CA ILE A 63 6.29 -4.56 -9.34
C ILE A 63 7.05 -5.37 -10.40
N ARG A 64 6.67 -5.31 -11.68
CA ARG A 64 7.23 -6.16 -12.74
C ARG A 64 8.76 -6.16 -12.80
N ASN A 65 9.37 -5.02 -12.49
CA ASN A 65 10.83 -4.84 -12.51
C ASN A 65 11.45 -4.91 -11.09
N ASN A 66 10.67 -5.24 -10.07
CA ASN A 66 11.16 -5.32 -8.70
C ASN A 66 11.87 -6.67 -8.48
N PRO A 67 13.20 -6.67 -8.23
CA PRO A 67 14.00 -7.89 -8.13
C PRO A 67 13.68 -8.75 -6.89
N ASN A 68 12.80 -8.27 -6.00
CA ASN A 68 12.32 -9.03 -4.87
C ASN A 68 11.16 -9.96 -5.23
N PHE A 69 10.52 -9.81 -6.39
CA PHE A 69 9.44 -10.68 -6.82
C PHE A 69 9.97 -11.79 -7.72
N PHE A 70 9.83 -13.05 -7.30
CA PHE A 70 10.14 -14.22 -8.13
C PHE A 70 9.00 -14.55 -9.09
N PHE A 71 7.78 -14.21 -8.70
CA PHE A 71 6.58 -14.48 -9.48
C PHE A 71 5.47 -13.48 -9.11
N TYR A 72 4.70 -13.05 -10.11
CA TYR A 72 3.44 -12.34 -9.90
C TYR A 72 2.43 -12.68 -11.00
N THR A 73 1.17 -12.91 -10.64
CA THR A 73 0.04 -12.93 -11.58
C THR A 73 -1.27 -12.59 -10.88
N LYS A 74 -2.02 -11.61 -11.40
CA LYS A 74 -3.38 -11.26 -10.94
C LYS A 74 -3.51 -11.18 -9.40
N GLY A 75 -2.60 -10.46 -8.75
CA GLY A 75 -2.60 -10.32 -7.29
C GLY A 75 -1.94 -11.47 -6.51
N ASN A 76 -1.59 -12.58 -7.15
CA ASN A 76 -0.86 -13.67 -6.51
C ASN A 76 0.64 -13.46 -6.70
N PHE A 77 1.45 -13.66 -5.66
CA PHE A 77 2.89 -13.49 -5.78
C PHE A 77 3.71 -14.45 -4.94
N ILE A 78 4.96 -14.59 -5.37
CA ILE A 78 6.05 -15.15 -4.56
C ILE A 78 7.15 -14.09 -4.52
N LYS A 79 7.41 -13.55 -3.33
CA LYS A 79 8.34 -12.45 -3.10
C LYS A 79 9.37 -12.86 -2.05
N LYS A 80 10.61 -12.43 -2.18
CA LYS A 80 11.64 -12.56 -1.13
C LYS A 80 11.07 -12.10 0.21
N TRP A 81 11.32 -12.89 1.23
CA TRP A 81 11.00 -12.51 2.59
C TRP A 81 11.86 -11.32 3.00
N ILE A 82 11.24 -10.32 3.61
CA ILE A 82 11.95 -9.15 4.14
C ILE A 82 12.07 -9.38 5.64
N GLU A 83 13.31 -9.50 6.11
CA GLU A 83 13.60 -9.61 7.54
C GLU A 83 13.45 -8.24 8.21
N GLY A 84 12.82 -8.23 9.39
CA GLY A 84 12.59 -7.03 10.17
C GLY A 84 11.32 -7.14 11.03
N GLU A 85 11.04 -6.06 11.74
CA GLU A 85 9.85 -5.92 12.56
C GLU A 85 8.81 -5.07 11.85
N ILE A 86 7.53 -5.46 11.94
CA ILE A 86 6.44 -4.58 11.49
C ILE A 86 6.49 -3.29 12.31
N LEU A 87 6.36 -2.14 11.63
CA LEU A 87 6.27 -0.85 12.31
C LEU A 87 5.07 -0.87 13.26
N SER A 88 5.24 -0.31 14.45
CA SER A 88 4.20 -0.23 15.47
C SER A 88 4.33 1.07 16.25
N PRO A 89 3.32 1.46 17.05
CA PRO A 89 3.45 2.63 17.92
C PRO A 89 4.69 2.58 18.83
N LYS A 90 5.16 1.37 19.22
CA LYS A 90 6.30 1.19 20.12
C LYS A 90 7.66 1.53 19.49
N ASN A 91 7.81 1.30 18.18
CA ASN A 91 9.06 1.52 17.45
C ASN A 91 8.94 2.62 16.39
N LEU A 92 7.85 3.40 16.41
CA LEU A 92 7.58 4.46 15.45
C LEU A 92 8.61 5.60 15.56
N GLU A 93 8.79 6.15 16.76
CA GLU A 93 9.67 7.32 16.96
C GLU A 93 11.11 7.01 16.57
N THR A 94 11.61 5.82 16.90
CA THR A 94 12.98 5.39 16.56
C THR A 94 13.21 5.19 15.06
N ASN A 95 12.13 5.00 14.29
CA ASN A 95 12.19 4.79 12.85
C ASN A 95 11.63 5.97 12.03
N LEU A 96 11.18 7.05 12.69
CA LEU A 96 10.41 8.12 12.06
C LEU A 96 11.14 8.77 10.88
N GLN A 97 12.40 9.15 11.10
CA GLN A 97 13.21 9.77 10.05
C GLN A 97 13.45 8.81 8.87
N LYS A 98 13.74 7.54 9.14
CA LYS A 98 13.91 6.52 8.10
C LYS A 98 12.62 6.28 7.31
N LEU A 99 11.47 6.33 7.98
CA LEU A 99 10.16 6.22 7.33
C LEU A 99 9.92 7.40 6.39
N PHE A 100 10.20 8.63 6.82
CA PHE A 100 10.01 9.80 5.96
C PHE A 100 10.92 9.77 4.73
N PHE A 101 12.18 9.35 4.89
CA PHE A 101 13.07 9.15 3.73
C PHE A 101 12.57 8.03 2.81
N ALA A 102 12.08 6.91 3.34
CA ALA A 102 11.51 5.84 2.53
C ALA A 102 10.29 6.31 1.71
N VAL A 103 9.46 7.20 2.26
CA VAL A 103 8.33 7.82 1.52
C VAL A 103 8.83 8.76 0.42
N LEU A 104 9.85 9.60 0.68
CA LEU A 104 10.47 10.42 -0.36
C LEU A 104 11.04 9.58 -1.50
N GLU A 105 11.82 8.55 -1.17
CA GLU A 105 12.40 7.62 -2.15
C GLU A 105 11.30 6.91 -2.96
N PHE A 106 10.16 6.59 -2.32
CA PHE A 106 9.01 6.03 -3.01
C PHE A 106 8.43 7.01 -4.05
N HIS A 107 8.23 8.27 -3.65
CA HIS A 107 7.72 9.33 -4.53
C HIS A 107 8.66 9.66 -5.71
N MET A 108 9.97 9.42 -5.57
CA MET A 108 10.96 9.67 -6.62
C MET A 108 10.99 8.60 -7.74
N GLN A 109 10.31 7.47 -7.55
CA GLN A 109 10.27 6.42 -8.56
C GLN A 109 9.58 6.90 -9.85
N LYS A 110 10.02 6.35 -10.98
CA LYS A 110 9.44 6.66 -12.31
C LYS A 110 8.89 5.39 -12.96
N ASN A 111 7.62 5.42 -13.31
CA ASN A 111 6.95 4.33 -14.03
C ASN A 111 5.74 4.88 -14.79
N GLU A 112 5.85 4.93 -16.12
CA GLU A 112 4.82 5.50 -17.01
C GLU A 112 3.56 4.64 -17.13
N LYS A 113 3.58 3.41 -16.62
CA LYS A 113 2.47 2.45 -16.72
C LYS A 113 1.56 2.45 -15.49
N ILE A 114 1.82 3.35 -14.54
CA ILE A 114 1.02 3.51 -13.33
C ILE A 114 -0.17 4.43 -13.63
N ALA A 115 -1.37 3.93 -13.34
CA ALA A 115 -2.60 4.68 -13.47
C ALA A 115 -2.66 5.82 -12.46
N LYS A 116 -3.37 6.89 -12.83
CA LYS A 116 -3.70 7.99 -11.94
C LYS A 116 -4.74 7.55 -10.92
N PHE A 117 -4.65 8.09 -9.71
CA PHE A 117 -5.70 7.99 -8.72
C PHE A 117 -6.90 8.83 -9.17
N ASP A 118 -8.10 8.28 -9.08
CA ASP A 118 -9.32 8.97 -9.48
C ASP A 118 -10.04 9.52 -8.25
N TRP A 119 -9.91 10.83 -8.06
CA TRP A 119 -10.63 11.57 -7.03
C TRP A 119 -12.07 11.90 -7.42
N ASN A 120 -12.43 11.84 -8.70
CA ASN A 120 -13.74 12.25 -9.22
C ASN A 120 -14.79 11.14 -9.09
N VAL A 121 -14.99 10.67 -7.86
CA VAL A 121 -16.01 9.67 -7.57
C VAL A 121 -17.39 10.33 -7.57
N SER A 122 -18.18 10.08 -8.62
CA SER A 122 -19.47 10.74 -8.88
C SER A 122 -20.50 10.61 -7.74
N GLU A 123 -20.37 9.56 -6.94
CA GLU A 123 -21.25 9.27 -5.81
C GLU A 123 -20.92 10.09 -4.56
N ILE A 124 -19.75 10.75 -4.52
CA ILE A 124 -19.39 11.68 -3.44
C ILE A 124 -19.96 13.07 -3.77
N ILE A 125 -21.11 13.38 -3.17
CA ILE A 125 -21.83 14.66 -3.35
C ILE A 125 -21.40 15.78 -2.39
N ASP A 126 -20.37 15.55 -1.58
CA ASP A 126 -19.87 16.53 -0.60
C ASP A 126 -19.29 17.77 -1.32
N LYS A 127 -19.92 18.93 -1.10
CA LYS A 127 -19.57 20.17 -1.81
C LYS A 127 -18.15 20.63 -1.52
N LYS A 128 -17.64 20.44 -0.30
CA LYS A 128 -16.28 20.85 0.06
C LYS A 128 -15.28 19.92 -0.62
N TYR A 129 -15.53 18.61 -0.60
CA TYR A 129 -14.72 17.62 -1.30
C TYR A 129 -14.61 17.94 -2.79
N ILE A 130 -15.74 18.13 -3.48
CA ILE A 130 -15.77 18.42 -4.92
C ILE A 130 -14.94 19.68 -5.23
N LYS A 131 -15.10 20.75 -4.43
CA LYS A 131 -14.31 21.99 -4.59
C LYS A 131 -12.82 21.76 -4.39
N LEU A 132 -12.42 20.98 -3.39
CA LEU A 132 -11.01 20.69 -3.11
C LEU A 132 -10.38 19.79 -4.18
N VAL A 133 -11.12 18.79 -4.69
CA VAL A 133 -10.68 17.98 -5.83
C VAL A 133 -10.41 18.87 -7.05
N GLN A 134 -11.31 19.82 -7.33
CA GLN A 134 -11.12 20.80 -8.40
C GLN A 134 -9.94 21.76 -8.13
N LYS A 135 -9.76 22.23 -6.89
CA LYS A 135 -8.67 23.14 -6.47
C LYS A 135 -7.29 22.54 -6.79
N TYR A 136 -7.12 21.23 -6.58
CA TYR A 136 -5.82 20.55 -6.70
C TYR A 136 -5.66 19.64 -7.93
N GLN A 137 -6.59 19.68 -8.88
CA GLN A 137 -6.60 18.76 -10.03
C GLN A 137 -5.38 18.86 -10.96
N PHE A 138 -4.67 20.00 -10.94
CA PHE A 138 -3.50 20.28 -11.77
C PHE A 138 -2.18 20.18 -10.99
N ASP A 139 -2.22 19.79 -9.72
CA ASP A 139 -1.01 19.58 -8.95
C ASP A 139 -0.14 18.49 -9.58
N GLN A 140 1.17 18.61 -9.38
CA GLN A 140 2.11 17.56 -9.75
C GLN A 140 1.78 16.26 -9.01
N LEU A 141 1.73 15.17 -9.78
CA LEU A 141 1.53 13.82 -9.26
C LEU A 141 2.87 13.10 -9.09
N VAL A 142 2.95 12.27 -8.08
CA VAL A 142 4.06 11.34 -7.81
C VAL A 142 3.52 9.91 -7.73
N ILE A 143 4.39 8.91 -7.80
CA ILE A 143 3.97 7.55 -7.46
C ILE A 143 3.76 7.51 -5.95
N SER A 144 2.50 7.39 -5.52
CA SER A 144 2.11 7.30 -4.11
C SER A 144 1.72 5.87 -3.77
N HIS A 145 1.99 5.49 -2.53
CA HIS A 145 1.65 4.20 -1.95
C HIS A 145 0.12 4.05 -1.79
N ASN A 146 -0.53 5.12 -1.36
CA ASN A 146 -1.95 5.26 -1.07
C ASN A 146 -2.52 4.28 -0.02
N ASP A 147 -1.66 3.64 0.77
CA ASP A 147 -2.06 2.72 1.84
C ASP A 147 -0.97 2.59 2.91
N LEU A 148 -0.40 3.73 3.32
CA LEU A 148 0.59 3.76 4.40
C LEU A 148 -0.11 3.50 5.73
N GLN A 149 0.16 2.33 6.31
CA GLN A 149 -0.36 1.88 7.60
C GLN A 149 0.63 0.90 8.23
N PHE A 150 0.60 0.72 9.55
CA PHE A 150 1.60 -0.05 10.30
C PHE A 150 1.92 -1.42 9.70
N LYS A 151 0.90 -2.22 9.36
CA LYS A 151 1.07 -3.56 8.77
C LYS A 151 1.77 -3.59 7.40
N ASN A 152 1.83 -2.45 6.71
CA ASN A 152 2.43 -2.31 5.38
C ASN A 152 3.85 -1.75 5.45
N ILE A 153 4.43 -1.64 6.65
CA ILE A 153 5.77 -1.08 6.85
C ILE A 153 6.58 -2.07 7.69
N ILE A 154 7.71 -2.53 7.15
CA ILE A 154 8.72 -3.29 7.91
C ILE A 154 9.91 -2.39 8.18
N THR A 155 10.42 -2.47 9.39
CA THR A 155 11.63 -1.78 9.83
C THR A 155 12.72 -2.79 10.16
N SER A 156 13.94 -2.40 9.84
CA SER A 156 15.17 -3.07 10.26
C SER A 156 16.10 -2.00 10.84
N ASP A 157 17.21 -2.42 11.44
CA ASP A 157 18.21 -1.51 11.98
C ASP A 157 18.58 -0.40 11.00
N LYS A 158 18.74 -0.76 9.71
CA LYS A 158 19.24 0.13 8.66
C LYS A 158 18.17 0.69 7.72
N HIS A 159 17.07 -0.02 7.50
CA HIS A 159 16.12 0.31 6.43
C HIS A 159 14.67 0.25 6.88
N VAL A 160 13.83 1.06 6.23
CA VAL A 160 12.36 0.94 6.25
C VAL A 160 11.90 0.47 4.87
N PHE A 161 11.07 -0.56 4.86
CA PHE A 161 10.50 -1.16 3.65
C PHE A 161 9.00 -0.93 3.62
N LEU A 162 8.51 -0.32 2.53
CA LEU A 162 7.08 -0.21 2.24
C LEU A 162 6.61 -1.46 1.51
N LEU A 163 5.42 -1.96 1.87
CA LEU A 163 4.85 -3.23 1.40
C LEU A 163 3.41 -3.06 0.94
N ASP A 164 2.91 -4.08 0.24
CA ASP A 164 1.51 -4.18 -0.19
C ASP A 164 1.08 -3.05 -1.14
N PHE A 165 1.41 -3.24 -2.43
CA PHE A 165 1.32 -2.20 -3.45
C PHE A 165 -0.01 -2.21 -4.21
N GLU A 166 -1.05 -2.79 -3.63
CA GLU A 166 -2.38 -2.94 -4.24
C GLU A 166 -2.95 -1.58 -4.71
N TRP A 167 -2.71 -0.54 -3.90
CA TRP A 167 -3.25 0.81 -4.07
C TRP A 167 -2.27 1.82 -4.71
N VAL A 168 -1.07 1.39 -5.13
CA VAL A 168 -0.08 2.31 -5.72
C VAL A 168 -0.61 3.00 -6.96
N ARG A 169 -0.63 4.34 -6.99
CA ARG A 169 -1.13 5.13 -8.13
C ARG A 169 -0.35 6.43 -8.25
N LEU A 170 -0.40 7.05 -9.42
CA LEU A 170 0.01 8.45 -9.54
C LEU A 170 -1.01 9.32 -8.79
N ASN A 171 -0.58 9.97 -7.72
CA ASN A 171 -1.43 10.79 -6.86
C ASN A 171 -0.70 12.04 -6.36
N ASN A 172 -1.43 12.95 -5.73
CA ASN A 172 -0.83 14.06 -5.01
C ASN A 172 -0.04 13.52 -3.81
N PRO A 173 1.23 13.94 -3.59
CA PRO A 173 2.06 13.44 -2.50
C PRO A 173 1.44 13.67 -1.11
N TYR A 174 0.58 14.69 -0.96
CA TYR A 174 -0.12 14.96 0.29
C TYR A 174 -1.03 13.81 0.72
N PHE A 175 -1.46 12.92 -0.18
CA PHE A 175 -2.22 11.72 0.21
C PHE A 175 -1.42 10.86 1.18
N ASP A 176 -0.20 10.48 0.80
CA ASP A 176 0.65 9.62 1.61
C ASP A 176 1.07 10.34 2.90
N TYR A 177 1.37 11.64 2.84
CA TYR A 177 1.71 12.43 4.03
C TYR A 177 0.54 12.49 5.02
N VAL A 178 -0.69 12.62 4.53
CA VAL A 178 -1.88 12.57 5.38
C VAL A 178 -2.12 11.16 5.93
N CYS A 179 -1.81 10.09 5.20
CA CYS A 179 -1.85 8.73 5.75
C CYS A 179 -0.87 8.54 6.91
N LEU A 180 0.31 9.20 6.91
CA LEU A 180 1.23 9.19 8.06
C LEU A 180 0.58 9.76 9.32
N TYR A 181 -0.25 10.80 9.18
CA TYR A 181 -1.03 11.35 10.28
C TYR A 181 -2.19 10.44 10.67
N ILE A 182 -3.10 10.16 9.73
CA ILE A 182 -4.38 9.47 10.02
C ILE A 182 -4.16 8.02 10.46
N ASN A 183 -3.24 7.29 9.82
CA ASN A 183 -3.08 5.85 10.03
C ASN A 183 -1.98 5.50 11.02
N LEU A 184 -0.96 6.35 11.17
CA LEU A 184 0.18 6.08 12.06
C LEU A 184 0.21 6.99 13.30
N GLY A 185 -0.64 8.03 13.35
CA GLY A 185 -0.70 8.96 14.48
C GLY A 185 0.50 9.89 14.60
N ILE A 186 1.27 10.09 13.52
CA ILE A 186 2.40 11.02 13.50
C ILE A 186 1.86 12.45 13.51
N SER A 187 2.39 13.32 14.35
CA SER A 187 1.86 14.68 14.49
C SER A 187 1.99 15.47 13.16
N PRO A 188 0.97 16.26 12.76
CA PRO A 188 1.02 17.06 11.55
C PRO A 188 2.24 17.99 11.49
N GLU A 189 2.67 18.53 12.63
CA GLU A 189 3.80 19.46 12.71
C GLU A 189 5.09 18.80 12.24
N LYS A 190 5.39 17.57 12.71
CA LYS A 190 6.58 16.81 12.30
C LYS A 190 6.56 16.51 10.79
N ILE A 191 5.39 16.21 10.24
CA ILE A 191 5.23 15.90 8.80
C ILE A 191 5.42 17.18 7.99
N ILE A 192 4.72 18.25 8.36
CA ILE A 192 4.78 19.54 7.66
C ILE A 192 6.20 20.10 7.66
N GLU A 193 6.89 20.05 8.79
CA GLU A 193 8.27 20.51 8.93
C GLU A 193 9.21 19.69 8.04
N PHE A 194 9.19 18.36 8.15
CA PHE A 194 10.13 17.51 7.42
C PHE A 194 9.97 17.60 5.90
N PHE A 195 8.73 17.58 5.41
CA PHE A 195 8.44 17.60 3.97
C PHE A 195 8.29 19.04 3.42
N ASN A 196 8.45 20.07 4.25
CA ASN A 196 8.28 21.48 3.91
C ASN A 196 6.93 21.77 3.21
N LEU A 197 5.83 21.43 3.90
CA LEU A 197 4.47 21.49 3.36
C LEU A 197 3.75 22.80 3.67
N GLU A 198 2.76 23.14 2.85
CA GLU A 198 1.79 24.19 3.16
C GLU A 198 0.71 23.64 4.11
N THR A 199 0.59 24.25 5.29
CA THR A 199 -0.35 23.80 6.33
C THR A 199 -1.80 23.79 5.86
N GLU A 200 -2.25 24.81 5.10
CA GLU A 200 -3.61 24.84 4.56
C GLU A 200 -3.86 23.65 3.63
N LYS A 201 -2.93 23.38 2.72
CA LYS A 201 -3.01 22.25 1.78
C LYS A 201 -2.99 20.91 2.51
N PHE A 202 -2.19 20.78 3.57
CA PHE A 202 -2.21 19.58 4.41
C PHE A 202 -3.59 19.33 5.02
N ASN A 203 -4.20 20.36 5.61
CA ASN A 203 -5.53 20.26 6.20
C ASN A 203 -6.63 20.00 5.17
N ASP A 204 -6.52 20.55 3.96
CA ASP A 204 -7.43 20.25 2.86
C ASP A 204 -7.33 18.77 2.44
N PHE A 205 -6.11 18.22 2.38
CA PHE A 205 -5.91 16.79 2.09
C PHE A 205 -6.37 15.88 3.23
N VAL A 206 -6.24 16.29 4.50
CA VAL A 206 -6.87 15.59 5.64
C VAL A 206 -8.38 15.47 5.41
N TYR A 207 -9.04 16.53 4.96
CA TYR A 207 -10.46 16.48 4.64
C TYR A 207 -10.76 15.55 3.46
N LEU A 208 -10.04 15.71 2.34
CA LEU A 208 -10.21 14.88 1.13
C LEU A 208 -10.07 13.38 1.42
N VAL A 209 -8.99 12.98 2.09
CA VAL A 209 -8.69 11.58 2.40
C VAL A 209 -9.75 10.98 3.32
N ASN A 210 -10.22 11.71 4.33
CA ASN A 210 -11.26 11.24 5.24
C ASN A 210 -12.60 11.04 4.52
N VAL A 211 -13.05 12.00 3.70
CA VAL A 211 -14.29 11.87 2.94
C VAL A 211 -14.22 10.67 1.98
N PHE A 212 -13.12 10.55 1.22
CA PHE A 212 -12.92 9.46 0.28
C PHE A 212 -12.91 8.10 0.99
N THR A 213 -12.13 7.97 2.06
CA THR A 213 -11.98 6.71 2.81
C THR A 213 -13.30 6.28 3.44
N ASN A 214 -14.06 7.22 4.01
CA ASN A 214 -15.38 6.94 4.57
C ASN A 214 -16.37 6.47 3.51
N PHE A 215 -16.38 7.11 2.33
CA PHE A 215 -17.19 6.65 1.21
C PHE A 215 -16.79 5.23 0.78
N TRP A 216 -15.49 4.97 0.61
CA TRP A 216 -14.98 3.69 0.15
C TRP A 216 -15.29 2.55 1.12
N ASN A 217 -15.12 2.80 2.43
CA ASN A 217 -15.45 1.87 3.50
C ASN A 217 -16.94 1.48 3.49
N LYS A 218 -17.83 2.47 3.34
CA LYS A 218 -19.27 2.21 3.24
C LYS A 218 -19.62 1.38 2.00
N LYS A 219 -19.05 1.75 0.84
CA LYS A 219 -19.37 1.11 -0.44
C LYS A 219 -18.90 -0.35 -0.54
N PHE A 220 -17.70 -0.65 -0.05
CA PHE A 220 -17.06 -1.94 -0.30
C PHE A 220 -16.89 -2.83 0.93
N TYR A 221 -16.96 -2.25 2.13
CA TYR A 221 -16.69 -2.98 3.38
C TYR A 221 -17.88 -3.03 4.34
N ASN A 222 -18.98 -2.33 4.03
CA ASN A 222 -20.13 -2.16 4.92
C ASN A 222 -19.70 -1.70 6.32
N LYS A 223 -18.70 -0.82 6.38
CA LYS A 223 -18.17 -0.20 7.59
C LYS A 223 -18.57 1.26 7.67
#